data_AF-A0A355TUQ8-F1
#
_entry.id   AF-A0A355TUQ8-F1
#
_cell.length_a   1.000
_cell.length_b   1.000
_cell.length_c   1.000
_cell.angle_alpha   90.00
_cell.angle_beta   90.00
_cell.angle_gamma   90.00
#
_symmetry.space_group_name_H-M   'P 1'
#
loop_
_entity.id
_entity.type
_entity.pdbx_description
1 polymer ?
#
loop_
_entity_poly.entity_id
_entity_poly.type
_entity_poly.pdbx_seq_one_letter_code
_entity_poly.pdbx_strand_id
1 'polypeptide(L)'
;KISVVAKPEMAAKFFKKINVAIGKSKDVILLGGGKVSFYLAKILLESGTNVKIIEKNGKRCQHLAEVLPDAVIIHGDCMDQDLL
;
A
#
# COMPACT_ATOMS: atom_id res chain seq x y z
N LYS A 1 -8.02 24.63 0.91
CA LYS A 1 -7.91 23.43 0.04
C LYS A 1 -7.54 23.92 -1.35
N ILE A 2 -6.37 23.54 -1.88
CA ILE A 2 -5.91 23.92 -3.22
C ILE A 2 -6.10 22.70 -4.14
N SER A 3 -6.65 22.91 -5.33
CA SER A 3 -6.85 21.87 -6.35
C SER A 3 -6.08 22.21 -7.61
N VAL A 4 -5.38 21.23 -8.19
CA VAL A 4 -4.59 21.38 -9.43
C VAL A 4 -5.09 20.36 -10.45
N VAL A 5 -5.36 20.79 -11.69
CA VAL A 5 -5.77 19.93 -12.80
C VAL A 5 -4.71 20.04 -13.90
N ALA A 6 -4.06 18.91 -14.23
CA ALA A 6 -3.01 18.86 -15.23
C ALA A 6 -2.86 17.43 -15.77
N LYS A 7 -2.21 17.29 -16.94
CA LYS A 7 -1.76 15.97 -17.42
C LYS A 7 -0.76 15.36 -16.41
N PRO A 8 -0.73 14.02 -16.23
CA PRO A 8 0.15 13.37 -15.24
C PRO A 8 1.63 13.79 -15.34
N GLU A 9 2.13 13.90 -16.57
CA GLU A 9 3.50 14.34 -16.88
C GLU A 9 3.79 15.79 -16.46
N MET A 10 2.81 16.68 -16.58
CA MET A 10 2.94 18.08 -16.15
C MET A 10 2.79 18.20 -14.63
N ALA A 11 1.89 17.43 -14.03
CA ALA A 11 1.70 17.39 -12.58
C ALA A 11 2.99 16.96 -11.87
N ALA A 12 3.63 15.88 -12.34
CA ALA A 12 4.90 15.42 -11.78
C ALA A 12 6.01 16.48 -11.87
N LYS A 13 6.15 17.15 -13.03
CA LYS A 13 7.10 18.26 -13.22
C LYS A 13 6.78 19.45 -12.32
N PHE A 14 5.51 19.80 -12.17
CA PHE A 14 5.05 20.90 -11.32
C PHE A 14 5.42 20.66 -9.85
N PHE A 15 5.03 19.51 -9.28
CA PHE A 15 5.31 19.19 -7.88
C PHE A 15 6.83 19.09 -7.60
N LYS A 16 7.62 18.59 -8.56
CA LYS A 16 9.09 18.63 -8.47
C LYS A 16 9.64 20.05 -8.44
N LYS A 17 9.09 20.98 -9.26
CA LYS A 17 9.53 22.38 -9.31
C LYS A 17 9.20 23.15 -8.02
N ILE A 18 8.06 22.89 -7.40
CA ILE A 18 7.67 23.54 -6.15
C ILE A 18 8.30 22.88 -4.91
N ASN A 19 9.29 22.00 -5.13
CA ASN A 19 10.05 21.30 -4.09
C ASN A 19 9.17 20.49 -3.11
N VAL A 20 8.02 20.00 -3.60
CA VAL A 20 7.19 19.04 -2.89
C VAL A 20 7.81 17.67 -3.09
N ALA A 21 8.15 16.98 -2.01
CA ALA A 21 8.75 15.66 -2.06
C ALA A 21 7.75 14.65 -2.64
N ILE A 22 7.88 14.31 -3.92
CA ILE A 22 7.17 13.21 -4.56
C ILE A 22 8.07 11.97 -4.49
N GLY A 23 8.24 11.42 -3.29
CA GLY A 23 8.97 10.17 -3.10
C GLY A 23 8.08 8.97 -3.42
N LYS A 24 8.66 7.92 -3.99
CA LYS A 24 8.02 6.60 -3.98
C LYS A 24 8.29 5.98 -2.60
N SER A 25 7.24 5.67 -1.84
CA SER A 25 7.38 4.91 -0.61
C SER A 25 7.91 3.52 -0.93
N LYS A 26 9.02 3.13 -0.32
CA LYS A 26 9.59 1.78 -0.48
C LYS A 26 8.78 0.73 0.27
N ASP A 27 8.13 1.12 1.35
CA ASP A 27 7.39 0.24 2.26
C ASP A 27 5.96 0.75 2.45
N VAL A 28 4.99 -0.15 2.31
CA VAL A 28 3.57 0.13 2.50
C VAL A 28 2.96 -0.93 3.43
N ILE A 29 2.18 -0.47 4.40
CA ILE A 29 1.36 -1.32 5.26
C ILE A 29 -0.10 -1.13 4.85
N LEU A 30 -0.79 -2.23 4.58
CA LEU A 30 -2.23 -2.29 4.32
C LEU A 30 -2.92 -2.84 5.56
N LEU A 31 -3.77 -2.01 6.18
CA LEU A 31 -4.60 -2.40 7.32
C LEU A 31 -5.90 -3.01 6.78
N GLY A 32 -6.02 -4.32 6.87
CA GLY A 32 -7.09 -5.12 6.28
C GLY A 32 -6.69 -5.74 4.94
N GLY A 33 -7.01 -7.02 4.78
CA GLY A 33 -6.73 -7.86 3.62
C GLY A 33 -7.93 -8.03 2.68
N GLY A 34 -8.88 -7.10 2.68
CA GLY A 34 -10.08 -7.13 1.84
C GLY A 34 -9.80 -7.08 0.34
N LYS A 35 -10.87 -7.06 -0.46
CA LYS A 35 -10.78 -7.10 -1.93
C LYS A 35 -9.92 -5.95 -2.49
N VAL A 36 -10.12 -4.72 -2.01
CA VAL A 36 -9.37 -3.55 -2.46
C VAL A 36 -7.88 -3.70 -2.12
N SER A 37 -7.56 -4.04 -0.88
CA SER A 37 -6.18 -4.25 -0.43
C SER A 37 -5.48 -5.34 -1.21
N PHE A 38 -6.17 -6.41 -1.58
CA PHE A 38 -5.61 -7.48 -2.41
C PHE A 38 -5.17 -6.98 -3.79
N TYR A 39 -6.04 -6.25 -4.52
CA TYR A 39 -5.68 -5.73 -5.83
C TYR A 39 -4.63 -4.62 -5.76
N LEU A 40 -4.71 -3.77 -4.73
CA LEU A 40 -3.71 -2.73 -4.48
C LEU A 40 -2.34 -3.35 -4.17
N ALA A 41 -2.29 -4.39 -3.35
CA ALA A 41 -1.06 -5.10 -3.01
C ALA A 41 -0.37 -5.62 -4.28
N LYS A 42 -1.12 -6.22 -5.21
CA LYS A 42 -0.55 -6.69 -6.50
C LYS A 42 0.12 -5.56 -7.28
N ILE A 43 -0.56 -4.43 -7.46
CA ILE A 43 -0.02 -3.28 -8.20
C ILE A 43 1.23 -2.73 -7.50
N LEU A 44 1.21 -2.66 -6.16
CA LEU A 44 2.34 -2.19 -5.37
C LEU A 44 3.55 -3.12 -5.48
N LEU A 45 3.34 -4.43 -5.34
CA LEU A 45 4.38 -5.46 -5.47
C LEU A 45 4.98 -5.46 -6.88
N GLU A 46 4.17 -5.40 -7.93
CA GLU A 46 4.62 -5.30 -9.33
C GLU A 46 5.48 -4.05 -9.57
N SER A 47 5.19 -2.98 -8.84
CA SER A 47 6.01 -1.77 -8.90
C SER A 47 7.33 -1.87 -8.10
N GLY A 48 7.57 -2.95 -7.34
CA GLY A 48 8.74 -3.13 -6.48
C GLY A 48 8.61 -2.47 -5.11
N THR A 49 7.39 -2.30 -4.61
CA THR A 49 7.13 -1.80 -3.24
C THR A 49 7.06 -2.99 -2.28
N ASN A 50 7.68 -2.88 -1.10
CA ASN A 50 7.52 -3.86 -0.03
C ASN A 50 6.13 -3.71 0.59
N VAL A 51 5.33 -4.77 0.58
CA VAL A 51 3.95 -4.74 1.11
C VAL A 51 3.83 -5.61 2.35
N LYS A 52 3.29 -5.03 3.42
CA LYS A 52 2.82 -5.71 4.62
C LYS A 52 1.30 -5.63 4.69
N ILE A 53 0.62 -6.71 5.01
CA ILE A 53 -0.84 -6.74 5.20
C ILE A 53 -1.16 -7.25 6.60
N ILE A 54 -1.87 -6.44 7.39
CA ILE A 54 -2.41 -6.85 8.68
C ILE A 54 -3.87 -7.24 8.47
N GLU A 55 -4.24 -8.48 8.80
CA GLU A 55 -5.60 -8.98 8.64
C GLU A 55 -6.02 -9.80 9.87
N LYS A 56 -7.24 -9.58 10.34
CA LYS A 56 -7.77 -10.19 11.57
C LYS A 56 -8.34 -11.59 11.34
N ASN A 57 -8.81 -11.89 10.13
CA ASN A 57 -9.38 -13.18 9.81
C ASN A 57 -8.29 -14.18 9.38
N GLY A 58 -8.00 -15.17 10.21
CA GLY A 58 -6.97 -16.17 9.93
C GLY A 58 -7.15 -16.94 8.61
N LYS A 59 -8.38 -17.28 8.19
CA LYS A 59 -8.62 -17.92 6.89
C LYS A 59 -8.25 -16.99 5.73
N ARG A 60 -8.54 -15.70 5.88
CA ARG A 60 -8.16 -14.68 4.91
C ARG A 60 -6.65 -14.48 4.87
N CYS A 61 -5.97 -14.47 6.02
CA CYS A 61 -4.50 -14.42 6.09
C CYS A 61 -3.87 -15.58 5.33
N GLN A 62 -4.34 -16.81 5.57
CA GLN A 62 -3.80 -17.99 4.90
C GLN A 62 -3.97 -17.91 3.38
N HIS A 63 -5.18 -17.55 2.93
CA HIS A 63 -5.41 -17.30 1.51
C HIS A 63 -4.48 -16.23 0.94
N LEU A 64 -4.33 -15.09 1.61
CA LEU A 64 -3.46 -14.00 1.15
C LEU A 64 -2.00 -14.43 1.09
N ALA A 65 -1.52 -15.20 2.05
CA ALA A 65 -0.16 -15.72 2.06
C ALA A 65 0.10 -16.68 0.89
N GLU A 66 -0.90 -17.45 0.48
CA GLU A 66 -0.82 -18.33 -0.70
C GLU A 66 -0.81 -17.53 -2.01
N VAL A 67 -1.64 -16.48 -2.14
CA VAL A 67 -1.84 -15.77 -3.41
C VAL A 67 -0.98 -14.51 -3.58
N LEU A 68 -0.31 -14.04 -2.53
CA LEU A 68 0.62 -12.90 -2.52
C LEU A 68 1.94 -13.31 -1.83
N PRO A 69 2.74 -14.19 -2.44
CA PRO A 69 3.95 -14.74 -1.80
C PRO A 69 5.02 -13.68 -1.50
N ASP A 70 5.03 -12.56 -2.23
CA ASP A 70 5.97 -11.46 -2.05
C ASP A 70 5.52 -10.43 -0.99
N ALA A 71 4.32 -10.59 -0.41
CA ALA A 71 3.84 -9.77 0.68
C ALA A 71 4.03 -10.46 2.04
N VAL A 72 4.35 -9.68 3.06
CA VAL A 72 4.36 -10.16 4.45
C VAL A 72 2.94 -10.06 5.00
N ILE A 73 2.36 -11.21 5.38
CA ILE A 73 1.02 -11.29 5.94
C ILE A 73 1.11 -11.47 7.45
N ILE A 74 0.46 -10.57 8.19
CA ILE A 74 0.41 -10.55 9.66
C ILE A 74 -1.03 -10.82 10.07
N HIS A 75 -1.23 -11.87 10.86
CA HIS A 75 -2.53 -12.15 11.47
C HIS A 75 -2.66 -11.36 12.78
N GLY A 76 -3.53 -10.36 12.79
CA GLY A 76 -3.69 -9.46 13.94
C GLY A 76 -4.76 -8.40 13.73
N ASP A 77 -5.09 -7.70 14.80
CA ASP A 77 -6.03 -6.58 14.76
C ASP A 77 -5.27 -5.27 14.49
N CYS A 78 -5.66 -4.53 13.46
CA CYS A 78 -5.03 -3.25 13.14
C CYS A 78 -5.37 -2.13 14.13
N MET A 79 -6.30 -2.36 15.06
CA MET A 79 -6.62 -1.44 16.15
C MET A 79 -5.74 -1.68 17.39
N ASP A 80 -4.95 -2.75 17.40
CA ASP A 80 -3.99 -3.03 18.47
C ASP A 80 -2.72 -2.19 18.27
N GLN A 81 -2.46 -1.27 19.19
CA GLN A 81 -1.32 -0.36 19.11
C GLN A 81 0.01 -1.06 19.32
N ASP A 82 0.03 -2.22 19.97
CA ASP A 82 1.27 -2.99 20.18
C ASP A 82 1.73 -3.70 18.89
N LEU A 83 0.88 -3.75 17.86
CA LEU A 83 1.13 -4.41 16.58
C LEU A 83 1.71 -3.47 15.49
N LEU A 84 1.62 -2.15 15.68
CA LEU A 84 1.99 -1.12 14.70
C LEU A 84 3.36 -0.49 14.98
#